data_AF-A0A923L0L6-F1
#
_entry.id   AF-A0A923L0L6-F1
#
_cell.length_a   1.000
_cell.length_b   1.000
_cell.length_c   1.000
_cell.angle_alpha   90.00
_cell.angle_beta   90.00
_cell.angle_gamma   90.00
#
_symmetry.space_group_name_H-M   'P 1'
#
loop_
_entity.id
_entity.type
_entity.pdbx_description
1 polymer ?
#
loop_
_entity_poly.entity_id
_entity_poly.type
_entity_poly.pdbx_seq_one_letter_code
_entity_poly.pdbx_strand_id
1 'polypeptide(L)'
;MCDHGDERPFLSKHTKESHNLNKISATGSRRRRIWDLPHECHCPVVGVCIPLTNLRRLINKALNGQNLADDYEIHVGAVAECGRRNKVSELIQQELDQRYNRTIQQFRLAKTQDAVVRLWIDAIHIGDVAGAFWAALTHPRCDTTLQEGLCRDMHMLQHQAGASVRADLSRFNALIEENALLTRELGRVQERSTRLMTEKSNEIERLNTQLTQIRAELIGKDSSIAFLSADITALKTSIPDLDTRKRLLYKLDQMTERQTELETSLREAQVQLAEFTKSKDSEHKNTELLEPVIQVIPITLYLQQKNVLCVGGRSGNVSNYRDLIERVGGRFAHHDGGVEDNQNLLDANLAAADLVICQTGCISHNAYWRVKDFCKRTGKRCVFVENPSTTSLARGLEQFSDINDMNVEFHRLSLD
;
A
#
# COMPACT_ATOMS: atom_id res chain seq x y z
N MET A 1 -3.88 28.95 -21.93
CA MET A 1 -4.67 29.79 -22.85
C MET A 1 -4.39 31.23 -22.48
N CYS A 2 -3.31 31.80 -23.04
CA CYS A 2 -3.12 33.24 -22.99
C CYS A 2 -3.81 33.79 -24.22
N ASP A 3 -4.76 34.68 -23.98
CA ASP A 3 -5.51 35.39 -25.00
C ASP A 3 -4.50 36.23 -25.80
N HIS A 4 -4.08 35.74 -26.96
CA HIS A 4 -3.37 36.55 -27.95
C HIS A 4 -4.41 37.50 -28.52
N GLY A 5 -4.67 38.59 -27.81
CA GLY A 5 -5.41 39.72 -28.34
C GLY A 5 -4.83 40.05 -29.70
N ASP A 6 -5.65 39.86 -30.73
CA ASP A 6 -5.37 40.05 -32.16
C ASP A 6 -5.15 41.56 -32.43
N GLU A 7 -4.14 42.16 -31.80
CA GLU A 7 -3.65 43.50 -32.11
C GLU A 7 -2.86 43.42 -33.41
N ARG A 8 -3.61 43.31 -34.51
CA ARG A 8 -3.01 43.31 -35.83
C ARG A 8 -2.19 44.58 -36.03
N PRO A 9 -1.01 44.50 -36.68
CA PRO A 9 -0.13 45.64 -36.92
C PRO A 9 -0.91 46.84 -37.46
N PHE A 10 -0.55 48.07 -37.09
CA PHE A 10 -1.15 49.30 -37.63
C PHE A 10 -1.20 49.26 -39.16
N LEU A 11 -0.11 48.83 -39.80
CA LEU A 11 -0.05 48.69 -41.26
C LEU A 11 -0.98 47.61 -41.82
N SER A 12 -1.38 46.61 -41.04
CA SER A 12 -2.36 45.60 -41.48
C SER A 12 -3.80 46.15 -41.56
N LYS A 13 -4.13 47.17 -40.76
CA LYS A 13 -5.47 47.79 -40.74
C LYS A 13 -5.69 48.73 -41.94
N HIS A 14 -4.63 49.33 -42.46
CA HIS A 14 -4.70 50.35 -43.52
C HIS A 14 -4.44 49.82 -44.95
N THR A 15 -4.16 48.53 -45.14
CA THR A 15 -3.98 47.95 -46.50
C THR A 15 -5.27 47.88 -47.33
N LYS A 16 -6.45 48.17 -46.75
CA LYS A 16 -7.75 48.10 -47.44
C LYS A 16 -8.36 49.44 -47.87
N GLU A 17 -7.78 50.58 -47.48
CA GLU A 17 -8.30 51.92 -47.82
C GLU A 17 -7.22 52.75 -48.55
N SER A 18 -6.92 52.38 -49.79
CA SER A 18 -6.03 53.14 -50.66
C SER A 18 -6.82 54.01 -51.64
N HIS A 19 -7.40 55.11 -51.16
CA HIS A 19 -7.88 56.18 -52.03
C HIS A 19 -7.39 57.57 -51.58
N ASN A 20 -6.59 58.16 -52.48
CA ASN A 20 -6.19 59.56 -52.57
C ASN A 20 -5.43 60.15 -51.38
N LEU A 21 -4.10 60.25 -51.52
CA LEU A 21 -3.34 61.44 -51.12
C LEU A 21 -2.04 61.52 -51.94
N ASN A 22 -2.14 62.32 -53.00
CA ASN A 22 -1.02 62.77 -53.82
C ASN A 22 -0.15 63.75 -53.00
N LYS A 23 1.01 63.30 -52.53
CA LYS A 23 2.20 64.15 -52.33
C LYS A 23 3.45 63.26 -52.36
N ILE A 24 3.83 62.86 -53.57
CA ILE A 24 5.05 62.09 -53.83
C ILE A 24 6.25 63.01 -53.62
N SER A 25 6.83 63.00 -52.42
CA SER A 25 8.26 63.35 -52.29
C SER A 25 9.03 62.19 -52.90
N ALA A 26 9.51 62.36 -54.12
CA ALA A 26 10.20 61.32 -54.86
C ALA A 26 11.39 60.76 -54.06
N THR A 27 11.22 59.58 -53.48
CA THR A 27 12.32 58.79 -52.93
C THR A 27 13.14 58.31 -54.12
N GLY A 28 14.40 58.74 -54.20
CA GLY A 28 15.29 58.30 -55.26
C GLY A 28 15.40 56.76 -55.30
N SER A 29 15.88 56.20 -56.41
CA SER A 29 16.01 54.74 -56.57
C SER A 29 16.99 54.07 -55.58
N ARG A 30 17.71 54.86 -54.77
CA ARG A 30 18.70 54.38 -53.81
C ARG A 30 18.07 54.17 -52.43
N ARG A 31 18.56 53.14 -51.75
CA ARG A 31 18.25 52.87 -50.35
C ARG A 31 18.77 54.03 -49.48
N ARG A 32 17.95 54.50 -48.54
CA ARG A 32 18.32 55.54 -47.56
C ARG A 32 19.40 55.02 -46.59
N ARG A 33 20.21 55.93 -46.07
CA ARG A 33 21.19 55.65 -45.00
C ARG A 33 20.59 56.00 -43.64
N ILE A 34 21.20 55.51 -42.56
CA ILE A 34 20.72 55.74 -41.19
C ILE A 34 20.61 57.24 -40.86
N TRP A 35 21.56 58.05 -41.34
CA TRP A 35 21.56 59.51 -41.19
C TRP A 35 20.62 60.25 -42.14
N ASP A 36 19.95 59.55 -43.05
CA ASP A 36 18.88 60.11 -43.88
C ASP A 36 17.49 59.87 -43.24
N LEU A 37 17.42 59.14 -42.12
CA LEU A 37 16.18 58.82 -41.42
C LEU A 37 15.84 59.89 -40.37
N PRO A 38 14.54 60.16 -40.12
CA PRO A 38 14.12 61.04 -39.03
C PRO A 38 14.50 60.52 -37.65
N HIS A 39 14.64 61.42 -36.67
CA HIS A 39 15.13 61.10 -35.32
C HIS A 39 14.31 60.02 -34.60
N GLU A 40 12.99 60.00 -34.78
CA GLU A 40 12.07 59.01 -34.23
C GLU A 40 12.38 57.55 -34.65
N CYS A 41 13.08 57.37 -35.77
CA CYS A 41 13.50 56.07 -36.27
C CYS A 41 14.75 55.53 -35.56
N HIS A 42 15.61 56.40 -35.02
CA HIS A 42 16.95 56.01 -34.58
C HIS A 42 16.92 55.14 -33.32
N CYS A 43 16.11 55.50 -32.33
CA CYS A 43 15.95 54.71 -31.11
C CYS A 43 15.51 53.26 -31.38
N PRO A 44 14.42 52.99 -32.12
CA PRO A 44 14.02 51.61 -32.42
C PRO A 44 15.03 50.88 -33.32
N VAL A 45 15.68 51.57 -34.27
CA VAL A 45 16.75 50.94 -35.08
C VAL A 45 17.91 50.50 -34.20
N VAL A 46 18.43 51.39 -33.35
CA VAL A 46 19.57 51.07 -32.47
C VAL A 46 19.18 50.04 -31.41
N GLY A 47 18.00 50.17 -30.81
CA GLY A 47 17.54 49.33 -29.71
C GLY A 47 17.09 47.92 -30.12
N VAL A 48 16.57 47.75 -31.33
CA VAL A 48 16.05 46.44 -31.81
C VAL A 48 17.00 45.77 -32.79
N CYS A 49 17.66 46.54 -33.67
CA CYS A 49 18.44 45.97 -34.77
C CYS A 49 19.91 45.76 -34.42
N ILE A 50 20.37 46.18 -33.24
CA ILE A 50 21.77 46.03 -32.82
C ILE A 50 21.79 45.44 -31.41
N PRO A 51 22.35 44.23 -31.23
CA PRO A 51 22.60 43.71 -29.90
C PRO A 51 23.47 44.68 -29.10
N LEU A 52 23.14 44.89 -27.82
CA LEU A 52 23.82 45.85 -26.95
C LEU A 52 25.34 45.60 -26.86
N THR A 53 25.75 44.32 -26.85
CA THR A 53 27.17 43.91 -26.90
C THR A 53 27.87 44.32 -28.19
N ASN A 54 27.16 44.33 -29.32
CA ASN A 54 27.67 44.83 -30.59
C ASN A 54 27.74 46.35 -30.59
N LEU A 55 26.71 47.03 -30.08
CA LEU A 55 26.68 48.48 -29.98
C LEU A 55 27.87 49.00 -29.16
N ARG A 56 28.13 48.41 -27.99
CA ARG A 56 29.29 48.74 -27.15
C ARG A 56 30.62 48.60 -27.91
N ARG A 57 30.78 47.52 -28.71
CA ARG A 57 31.98 47.32 -29.54
C ARG A 57 32.12 48.39 -30.63
N LEU A 58 31.03 48.76 -31.29
CA LEU A 58 31.05 49.80 -32.33
C LEU A 58 31.41 51.17 -31.75
N ILE A 59 30.83 51.53 -30.60
CA ILE A 59 31.12 52.81 -29.93
C ILE A 59 32.57 52.86 -29.44
N ASN A 60 33.07 51.79 -28.81
CA ASN A 60 34.48 51.71 -28.41
C ASN A 60 35.44 51.83 -29.60
N LYS A 61 35.08 51.24 -30.75
CA LYS A 61 35.85 51.35 -31.99
C LYS A 61 35.82 52.78 -32.57
N ALA A 62 34.71 53.50 -32.42
CA ALA A 62 34.56 54.87 -32.91
C ALA A 62 35.31 55.89 -32.04
N LEU A 63 35.41 55.65 -30.72
CA LEU A 63 35.98 56.55 -29.72
C LEU A 63 37.43 56.20 -29.33
N ASN A 64 38.13 55.34 -30.08
CA ASN A 64 39.54 55.01 -29.90
C ASN A 64 39.96 54.41 -28.54
N GLY A 65 39.03 53.96 -27.69
CA GLY A 65 39.34 53.14 -26.51
C GLY A 65 38.64 53.57 -25.21
N GLN A 66 38.01 52.58 -24.57
CA GLN A 66 37.26 52.58 -23.29
C GLN A 66 36.25 53.70 -23.06
N ASN A 67 35.03 53.49 -23.55
CA ASN A 67 33.88 54.17 -23.00
C ASN A 67 33.49 53.50 -21.65
N LEU A 68 33.59 54.25 -20.55
CA LEU A 68 33.13 53.85 -19.19
C LEU A 68 31.61 54.07 -19.00
N ALA A 69 30.92 54.49 -20.06
CA ALA A 69 29.51 54.80 -20.04
C ALA A 69 28.65 53.56 -19.78
N ASP A 70 27.54 53.77 -19.06
CA ASP A 70 26.50 52.76 -18.86
C ASP A 70 25.78 52.44 -20.18
N ASP A 71 25.07 51.30 -20.23
CA ASP A 71 24.33 50.84 -21.41
C ASP A 71 23.29 51.86 -21.89
N TYR A 72 22.65 52.58 -20.96
CA TYR A 72 21.76 53.68 -21.30
C TYR A 72 22.49 54.82 -22.03
N GLU A 73 23.64 55.25 -21.53
CA GLU A 73 24.43 56.34 -22.10
C GLU A 73 25.00 55.95 -23.49
N ILE A 74 25.46 54.70 -23.62
CA ILE A 74 25.89 54.14 -24.91
C ILE A 74 24.75 54.16 -25.92
N HIS A 75 23.54 53.74 -25.51
CA HIS A 75 22.37 53.72 -26.39
C HIS A 75 21.96 55.13 -26.83
N VAL A 76 21.74 56.04 -25.87
CA VAL A 76 21.29 57.41 -26.17
C VAL A 76 22.34 58.17 -26.99
N GLY A 77 23.63 58.01 -26.67
CA GLY A 77 24.71 58.60 -27.45
C GLY A 77 24.74 58.07 -28.89
N ALA A 78 24.58 56.76 -29.09
CA ALA A 78 24.51 56.18 -30.42
C ALA A 78 23.29 56.68 -31.21
N VAL A 79 22.12 56.80 -30.57
CA VAL A 79 20.89 57.34 -31.17
C VAL A 79 21.10 58.78 -31.64
N ALA A 80 21.67 59.65 -30.80
CA ALA A 80 21.95 61.03 -31.14
C ALA A 80 22.92 61.14 -32.34
N GLU A 81 23.97 60.31 -32.36
CA GLU A 81 24.94 60.30 -33.45
C GLU A 81 24.40 59.71 -34.75
N CYS A 82 23.25 59.03 -34.75
CA CYS A 82 22.62 58.53 -35.99
C CYS A 82 21.98 59.65 -36.83
N GLY A 83 21.68 60.82 -36.26
CA GLY A 83 21.02 61.93 -36.96
C GLY A 83 21.91 62.69 -37.96
N ARG A 84 23.19 62.38 -38.02
CA ARG A 84 24.16 63.01 -38.92
C ARG A 84 25.19 61.99 -39.38
N ARG A 85 25.89 62.29 -40.47
CA ARG A 85 26.98 61.44 -40.94
C ARG A 85 28.25 61.68 -40.12
N ASN A 86 28.70 60.67 -39.40
CA ASN A 86 29.94 60.64 -38.62
C ASN A 86 30.51 59.21 -38.54
N LYS A 87 31.58 59.02 -37.78
CA LYS A 87 32.23 57.71 -37.64
C LYS A 87 31.32 56.65 -37.00
N VAL A 88 30.53 57.04 -36.00
CA VAL A 88 29.60 56.16 -35.28
C VAL A 88 28.49 55.70 -36.22
N SER A 89 27.80 56.64 -36.89
CA SER A 89 26.71 56.35 -37.81
C SER A 89 27.16 55.49 -39.00
N GLU A 90 28.39 55.68 -39.49
CA GLU A 90 28.98 54.85 -40.55
C GLU A 90 29.25 53.42 -40.08
N LEU A 91 29.79 53.24 -38.88
CA LEU A 91 30.01 51.91 -38.30
C LEU A 91 28.69 51.18 -38.02
N ILE A 92 27.68 51.89 -37.52
CA ILE A 92 26.34 51.35 -37.31
C ILE A 92 25.69 50.96 -38.64
N GLN A 93 25.75 51.82 -39.66
CA GLN A 93 25.26 51.52 -41.01
C GLN A 93 25.92 50.24 -41.56
N GLN A 94 27.25 50.13 -41.42
CA GLN A 94 27.99 48.95 -41.88
C GLN A 94 27.56 47.67 -41.16
N GLU A 95 27.43 47.71 -39.83
CA GLU A 95 26.97 46.57 -39.03
C GLU A 95 25.57 46.12 -39.47
N LEU A 96 24.62 47.06 -39.60
CA LEU A 96 23.25 46.75 -39.98
C LEU A 96 23.17 46.17 -41.41
N ASP A 97 23.91 46.75 -42.36
CA ASP A 97 23.93 46.27 -43.75
C ASP A 97 24.60 44.90 -43.90
N GLN A 98 25.65 44.63 -43.11
CA GLN A 98 26.32 43.34 -43.07
C GLN A 98 25.45 42.27 -42.42
N ARG A 99 24.91 42.57 -41.23
CA ARG A 99 24.08 41.64 -40.44
C ARG A 99 22.81 41.23 -41.17
N TYR A 100 22.12 42.19 -41.78
CA TYR A 100 20.82 41.97 -42.42
C TYR A 100 20.92 41.88 -43.94
N ASN A 101 22.08 41.54 -44.48
CA ASN A 101 22.32 41.50 -45.91
C ASN A 101 21.27 40.64 -46.65
N ARG A 102 21.00 39.44 -46.14
CA ARG A 102 20.01 38.51 -46.73
C ARG A 102 18.61 39.13 -46.76
N THR A 103 18.14 39.69 -45.65
CA THR A 103 16.82 40.32 -45.57
C THR A 103 16.75 41.56 -46.48
N ILE A 104 17.82 42.36 -46.55
CA ILE A 104 17.93 43.49 -47.47
C ILE A 104 17.82 43.01 -48.94
N GLN A 105 18.44 41.87 -49.30
CA GLN A 105 18.30 41.31 -50.66
C GLN A 105 16.88 40.85 -50.95
N GLN A 106 16.17 40.28 -49.97
CA GLN A 106 14.77 39.87 -50.13
C GLN A 106 13.87 41.08 -50.36
N PHE A 107 13.99 42.11 -49.52
CA PHE A 107 13.21 43.34 -49.65
C PHE A 107 13.50 44.10 -50.94
N ARG A 108 14.73 44.02 -51.48
CA ARG A 108 15.10 44.63 -52.76
C ARG A 108 14.24 44.15 -53.94
N LEU A 109 13.68 42.95 -53.86
CA LEU A 109 12.79 42.41 -54.90
C LEU A 109 11.41 43.09 -54.91
N ALA A 110 11.02 43.75 -53.82
CA ALA A 110 9.75 44.47 -53.71
C ALA A 110 9.79 45.77 -54.53
N LYS A 111 9.02 45.81 -55.63
CA LYS A 111 8.99 46.97 -56.54
C LYS A 111 7.98 48.05 -56.12
N THR A 112 7.06 47.72 -55.23
CA THR A 112 5.96 48.59 -54.76
C THR A 112 5.97 48.74 -53.24
N GLN A 113 5.34 49.80 -52.74
CA GLN A 113 5.14 50.03 -51.31
C GLN A 113 4.35 48.89 -50.66
N ASP A 114 3.26 48.44 -51.30
CA ASP A 114 2.45 47.32 -50.81
C ASP A 114 3.25 46.02 -50.66
N ALA A 115 4.21 45.76 -51.56
CA ALA A 115 5.07 44.58 -51.45
C ALA A 115 6.01 44.67 -50.24
N VAL A 116 6.51 45.87 -49.91
CA VAL A 116 7.32 46.11 -48.70
C VAL A 116 6.46 45.91 -47.44
N VAL A 117 5.22 46.41 -47.44
CA VAL A 117 4.27 46.24 -46.34
C VAL A 117 3.98 44.76 -46.09
N ARG A 118 3.75 43.97 -47.15
CA ARG A 118 3.52 42.53 -47.02
C ARG A 118 4.70 41.82 -46.38
N LEU A 119 5.91 42.07 -46.86
CA LEU A 119 7.13 41.48 -46.28
C LEU A 119 7.33 41.88 -44.82
N TRP A 120 6.98 43.10 -44.44
CA TRP A 120 7.00 43.55 -43.05
C TRP A 120 5.98 42.78 -42.19
N ILE A 121 4.74 42.68 -42.65
CA ILE A 121 3.68 41.94 -41.96
C ILE A 121 4.08 40.47 -41.79
N ASP A 122 4.63 39.83 -42.83
CA ASP A 122 5.10 38.45 -42.76
C ASP A 122 6.21 38.29 -41.70
N ALA A 123 7.14 39.24 -41.63
CA ALA A 123 8.20 39.25 -40.62
C ALA A 123 7.67 39.39 -39.19
N ILE A 124 6.61 40.18 -38.96
CA ILE A 124 5.94 40.26 -37.66
C ILE A 124 5.37 38.90 -37.26
N HIS A 125 4.66 38.23 -38.17
CA HIS A 125 4.06 36.91 -37.89
C HIS A 125 5.12 35.84 -37.59
N ILE A 126 6.27 35.90 -38.25
CA ILE A 126 7.39 34.98 -38.02
C ILE A 126 8.15 35.32 -36.73
N GLY A 127 8.10 36.57 -36.27
CA GLY A 127 8.82 37.07 -35.09
C GLY A 127 10.26 37.54 -35.37
N ASP A 128 10.71 37.54 -36.63
CA ASP A 128 12.03 38.06 -37.03
C ASP A 128 11.91 39.49 -37.59
N VAL A 129 11.69 40.44 -36.67
CA VAL A 129 11.34 41.83 -37.02
C VAL A 129 12.54 42.74 -37.24
N ALA A 130 13.70 42.45 -36.64
CA ALA A 130 14.83 43.37 -36.62
C ALA A 130 15.41 43.62 -38.03
N GLY A 131 15.67 42.56 -38.79
CA GLY A 131 16.18 42.68 -40.16
C GLY A 131 15.16 43.26 -41.13
N ALA A 132 13.90 42.86 -40.97
CA ALA A 132 12.80 43.35 -41.78
C ALA A 132 12.54 44.85 -41.55
N PHE A 133 12.61 45.31 -40.31
CA PHE A 133 12.48 46.72 -39.96
C PHE A 133 13.57 47.56 -40.62
N TRP A 134 14.85 47.18 -40.46
CA TRP A 134 15.96 47.88 -41.11
C TRP A 134 15.84 47.89 -42.64
N ALA A 135 15.48 46.75 -43.23
CA ALA A 135 15.34 46.62 -44.68
C ALA A 135 14.17 47.46 -45.22
N ALA A 136 13.01 47.45 -44.56
CA ALA A 136 11.83 48.20 -44.95
C ALA A 136 12.02 49.72 -44.78
N LEU A 137 12.53 50.16 -43.63
CA LEU A 137 12.65 51.58 -43.27
C LEU A 137 13.54 52.35 -44.24
N THR A 138 14.61 51.70 -44.70
CA THR A 138 15.58 52.26 -45.63
C THR A 138 15.23 52.05 -47.10
N HIS A 139 14.21 51.24 -47.40
CA HIS A 139 13.84 50.83 -48.74
C HIS A 139 13.48 52.05 -49.64
N PRO A 140 13.82 52.06 -50.95
CA PRO A 140 13.44 53.14 -51.86
C PRO A 140 11.93 53.38 -51.99
N ARG A 141 11.11 52.38 -51.66
CA ARG A 141 9.63 52.45 -51.66
C ARG A 141 9.01 52.76 -50.29
N CYS A 142 9.84 53.11 -49.31
CA CYS A 142 9.38 53.56 -48.01
C CYS A 142 9.22 55.08 -48.02
N ASP A 143 7.98 55.52 -48.17
CA ASP A 143 7.58 56.91 -48.02
C ASP A 143 7.40 57.28 -46.53
N THR A 144 7.05 58.53 -46.27
CA THR A 144 6.82 59.02 -44.89
C THR A 144 5.70 58.25 -44.20
N THR A 145 4.61 57.95 -44.91
CA THR A 145 3.46 57.21 -44.37
C THR A 145 3.85 55.80 -43.92
N LEU A 146 4.57 55.05 -44.77
CA LEU A 146 5.06 53.72 -44.43
C LEU A 146 6.07 53.78 -43.29
N GLN A 147 6.98 54.75 -43.31
CA GLN A 147 7.95 54.94 -42.23
C GLN A 147 7.28 55.13 -40.87
N GLU A 148 6.30 56.04 -40.77
CA GLU A 148 5.53 56.27 -39.54
C GLU A 148 4.82 54.99 -39.09
N GLY A 149 4.20 54.25 -40.02
CA GLY A 149 3.54 52.99 -39.72
C GLY A 149 4.50 51.92 -39.18
N LEU A 150 5.68 51.78 -39.79
CA LEU A 150 6.73 50.86 -39.33
C LEU A 150 7.20 51.21 -37.91
N CYS A 151 7.43 52.49 -37.62
CA CYS A 151 7.84 52.96 -36.30
C CYS A 151 6.75 52.71 -35.24
N ARG A 152 5.47 52.92 -35.57
CA ARG A 152 4.34 52.64 -34.68
C ARG A 152 4.21 51.14 -34.39
N ASP A 153 4.32 50.30 -35.41
CA ASP A 153 4.31 48.84 -35.24
C ASP A 153 5.47 48.40 -34.34
N MET A 154 6.68 48.87 -34.61
CA MET A 154 7.86 48.53 -33.82
C MET A 154 7.71 48.96 -32.36
N HIS A 155 7.18 50.16 -32.11
CA HIS A 155 6.93 50.66 -30.76
C HIS A 155 6.00 49.73 -29.97
N MET A 156 4.88 49.32 -30.57
CA MET A 156 3.94 48.40 -29.92
C MET A 156 4.55 47.01 -29.68
N LEU A 157 5.31 46.49 -30.65
CA LEU A 157 6.02 45.22 -30.50
C LEU A 157 7.02 45.24 -29.34
N GLN A 158 7.78 46.34 -29.19
CA GLN A 158 8.70 46.49 -28.06
C GLN A 158 7.96 46.55 -26.71
N HIS A 159 6.81 47.22 -26.64
CA HIS A 159 5.96 47.24 -25.44
C HIS A 159 5.44 45.85 -25.07
N GLN A 160 4.94 45.11 -26.06
CA GLN A 160 4.43 43.74 -25.88
C GLN A 160 5.56 42.77 -25.45
N ALA A 161 6.72 42.84 -26.10
CA ALA A 161 7.89 42.04 -25.72
C ALA A 161 8.31 42.32 -24.26
N GLY A 162 8.35 43.59 -23.87
CA GLY A 162 8.63 43.97 -22.48
C GLY A 162 7.58 43.46 -21.48
N ALA A 163 6.30 43.46 -21.85
CA ALA A 163 5.23 42.92 -21.02
C ALA A 163 5.34 41.39 -20.86
N SER A 164 5.63 40.67 -21.94
CA SER A 164 5.86 39.22 -21.92
C SER A 164 7.02 38.87 -21.00
N VAL A 165 8.17 39.54 -21.15
CA VAL A 165 9.36 39.28 -20.30
C VAL A 165 9.05 39.48 -18.82
N ARG A 166 8.25 40.49 -18.46
CA ARG A 166 7.83 40.70 -17.05
C ARG A 166 6.93 39.57 -16.55
N ALA A 167 5.97 39.12 -17.36
CA ALA A 167 5.11 37.99 -17.01
C ALA A 167 5.92 36.69 -16.87
N ASP A 168 6.85 36.45 -17.80
CA ASP A 168 7.74 35.30 -17.80
C ASP A 168 8.66 35.32 -16.58
N LEU A 169 9.22 36.48 -16.21
CA LEU A 169 10.05 36.63 -15.02
C LEU A 169 9.25 36.34 -13.74
N SER A 170 8.01 36.83 -13.65
CA SER A 170 7.13 36.54 -12.51
C SER A 170 6.85 35.05 -12.39
N ARG A 171 6.52 34.39 -13.51
CA ARG A 171 6.28 32.94 -13.55
C ARG A 171 7.54 32.14 -13.22
N PHE A 172 8.68 32.58 -13.71
CA PHE A 172 9.97 31.95 -13.44
C PHE A 172 10.33 32.02 -11.95
N ASN A 173 10.13 33.17 -11.31
CA ASN A 173 10.35 33.33 -9.88
C ASN A 173 9.40 32.45 -9.05
N ALA A 174 8.13 32.36 -9.42
CA ALA A 174 7.19 31.46 -8.77
C ALA A 174 7.62 29.98 -8.86
N LEU A 175 8.14 29.56 -10.03
CA LEU A 175 8.69 28.21 -10.21
C LEU A 175 9.95 27.97 -9.37
N ILE A 176 10.81 28.98 -9.20
CA ILE A 176 11.97 28.88 -8.31
C ILE A 176 11.52 28.64 -6.86
N GLU A 177 10.52 29.40 -6.39
CA GLU A 177 9.98 29.26 -5.03
C GLU A 177 9.35 27.89 -4.81
N GLU A 178 8.54 27.41 -5.77
CA GLU A 178 7.94 26.08 -5.73
C GLU A 178 9.01 24.98 -5.72
N ASN A 179 10.04 25.09 -6.56
CA ASN A 179 11.13 24.13 -6.61
C ASN A 179 11.92 24.10 -5.28
N ALA A 180 12.15 25.26 -4.66
CA ALA A 180 12.77 25.35 -3.35
C ALA A 180 11.91 24.73 -2.23
N LEU A 181 10.57 24.82 -2.33
CA LEU A 181 9.65 24.15 -1.42
C LEU A 181 9.70 22.62 -1.61
N LEU A 182 9.56 22.16 -2.85
CA LEU A 182 9.58 20.73 -3.18
C LEU A 182 10.91 20.09 -2.78
N THR A 183 12.03 20.76 -3.00
CA THR A 183 13.36 20.28 -2.61
C THR A 183 13.47 20.09 -1.09
N ARG A 184 12.89 21.01 -0.30
CA ARG A 184 12.87 20.87 1.17
C ARG A 184 11.99 19.72 1.64
N GLU A 185 10.81 19.55 1.06
CA GLU A 185 9.91 18.44 1.42
C GLU A 185 10.49 17.08 1.00
N LEU A 186 11.13 17.02 -0.18
CA LEU A 186 11.86 15.83 -0.61
C LEU A 186 12.96 15.47 0.40
N GLY A 187 13.74 16.45 0.85
CA GLY A 187 14.77 16.25 1.86
C GLY A 187 14.21 15.70 3.17
N ARG A 188 13.07 16.23 3.64
CA ARG A 188 12.39 15.73 4.85
C ARG A 188 11.93 14.28 4.73
N VAL A 189 11.33 13.93 3.59
CA VAL A 189 10.88 12.55 3.32
C VAL A 189 12.06 11.60 3.22
N GLN A 190 13.14 12.01 2.54
CA GLN A 190 14.37 11.23 2.44
C GLN A 190 15.02 11.00 3.80
N GLU A 191 15.10 12.02 4.65
CA GLU A 191 15.64 11.89 6.01
C GLU A 191 14.82 10.93 6.86
N ARG A 192 13.48 11.07 6.84
CA ARG A 192 12.57 10.16 7.55
C ARG A 192 12.71 8.72 7.06
N SER A 193 12.76 8.52 5.74
CA SER A 193 12.91 7.20 5.13
C SER A 193 14.25 6.57 5.51
N THR A 194 15.33 7.34 5.44
CA THR A 194 16.66 6.88 5.82
C THR A 194 16.71 6.47 7.28
N ARG A 195 16.14 7.29 8.18
CA ARG A 195 16.04 6.97 9.60
C ARG A 195 15.28 5.66 9.86
N LEU A 196 14.11 5.49 9.25
CA LEU A 196 13.32 4.26 9.40
C LEU A 196 14.08 3.04 8.86
N MET A 197 14.76 3.18 7.73
CA MET A 197 15.57 2.10 7.15
C MET A 197 16.72 1.70 8.09
N THR A 198 17.40 2.68 8.71
CA THR A 198 18.45 2.39 9.69
C THR A 198 17.90 1.73 10.94
N GLU A 199 16.78 2.22 11.49
CA GLU A 199 16.12 1.61 12.65
C GLU A 199 15.75 0.15 12.38
N LYS A 200 15.18 -0.15 11.20
CA LYS A 200 14.83 -1.52 10.80
C LYS A 200 16.04 -2.39 10.51
N SER A 201 17.10 -1.84 9.92
CA SER A 201 18.37 -2.57 9.72
C SER A 201 18.96 -3.01 11.06
N ASN A 202 18.99 -2.13 12.06
CA ASN A 202 19.50 -2.43 13.39
C ASN A 202 18.62 -3.47 14.12
N GLU A 203 17.30 -3.39 13.96
CA GLU A 203 16.37 -4.37 14.52
C GLU A 203 16.59 -5.76 13.90
N ILE A 204 16.77 -5.84 12.58
CA ILE A 204 17.08 -7.08 11.86
C ILE A 204 18.41 -7.68 12.34
N GLU A 205 19.44 -6.86 12.50
CA GLU A 205 20.74 -7.31 13.01
C GLU A 205 20.63 -7.88 14.43
N ARG A 206 19.89 -7.20 15.31
CA ARG A 206 19.63 -7.67 16.68
C ARG A 206 18.84 -8.98 16.69
N LEU A 207 17.81 -9.12 15.86
CA LEU A 207 17.04 -10.37 15.78
C LEU A 207 17.88 -11.51 15.21
N ASN A 208 18.72 -11.23 14.21
CA ASN A 208 19.63 -12.22 13.63
C ASN A 208 20.66 -12.71 14.66
N THR A 209 21.25 -11.82 15.44
CA THR A 209 22.19 -12.21 16.52
C THR A 209 21.49 -13.08 17.57
N GLN A 210 20.27 -12.72 17.99
CA GLN A 210 19.48 -13.55 18.90
C GLN A 210 19.15 -14.93 18.31
N LEU A 211 18.75 -15.00 17.04
CA LEU A 211 18.50 -16.26 16.35
C LEU A 211 19.76 -17.13 16.28
N THR A 212 20.92 -16.54 15.99
CA THR A 212 22.19 -17.30 15.97
C THR A 212 22.55 -17.83 17.36
N GLN A 213 22.33 -17.05 18.41
CA GLN A 213 22.59 -17.46 19.79
C GLN A 213 21.68 -18.62 20.21
N ILE A 214 20.37 -18.50 19.98
CA ILE A 214 19.40 -19.55 20.31
C ILE A 214 19.69 -20.83 19.52
N ARG A 215 20.07 -20.72 18.25
CA ARG A 215 20.48 -21.89 17.45
C ARG A 215 21.71 -22.57 18.03
N ALA A 216 22.73 -21.82 18.45
CA ALA A 216 23.92 -22.38 19.07
C ALA A 216 23.59 -23.09 20.40
N GLU A 217 22.74 -22.50 21.23
CA GLU A 217 22.26 -23.11 22.48
C GLU A 217 21.47 -24.39 22.24
N LEU A 218 20.59 -24.41 21.23
CA LEU A 218 19.81 -25.59 20.87
C LEU A 218 20.73 -26.73 20.42
N ILE A 219 21.70 -26.45 19.53
CA ILE A 219 22.70 -27.43 19.08
C ILE A 219 23.50 -27.97 20.27
N GLY A 220 23.89 -27.11 21.22
CA GLY A 220 24.60 -27.53 22.43
C GLY A 220 23.78 -28.47 23.33
N LYS A 221 22.49 -28.17 23.49
CA LYS A 221 21.55 -29.02 24.24
C LYS A 221 21.30 -30.34 23.53
N ASP A 222 21.03 -30.34 22.23
CA ASP A 222 20.82 -31.55 21.43
C ASP A 222 22.06 -32.46 21.46
N SER A 223 23.26 -31.88 21.38
CA SER A 223 24.52 -32.63 21.49
C SER A 223 24.67 -33.29 22.87
N SER A 224 24.30 -32.58 23.95
CA SER A 224 24.34 -33.11 25.31
C SER A 224 23.29 -34.21 25.53
N ILE A 225 22.09 -34.05 24.97
CA ILE A 225 21.03 -35.09 25.00
C ILE A 225 21.51 -36.34 24.26
N ALA A 226 22.13 -36.18 23.09
CA ALA A 226 22.67 -37.29 22.32
C ALA A 226 23.76 -38.05 23.11
N PHE A 227 24.69 -37.31 23.74
CA PHE A 227 25.75 -37.90 24.57
C PHE A 227 25.18 -38.66 25.78
N LEU A 228 24.29 -38.04 26.55
CA LEU A 228 23.64 -38.69 27.70
C LEU A 228 22.81 -39.91 27.29
N SER A 229 22.13 -39.85 26.14
CA SER A 229 21.37 -40.98 25.62
C SER A 229 22.27 -42.14 25.22
N ALA A 230 23.45 -41.85 24.66
CA ALA A 230 24.47 -42.85 24.36
C ALA A 230 25.03 -43.47 25.65
N ASP A 231 25.36 -42.67 26.66
CA ASP A 231 25.84 -43.14 27.97
C ASP A 231 24.81 -44.03 28.68
N ILE A 232 23.53 -43.62 28.71
CA ILE A 232 22.44 -44.43 29.26
C ILE A 232 22.35 -45.78 28.53
N THR A 233 22.51 -45.77 27.21
CA THR A 233 22.48 -46.99 26.40
C THR A 233 23.67 -47.88 26.73
N ALA A 234 24.88 -47.32 26.81
CA ALA A 234 26.09 -48.04 27.19
C ALA A 234 25.98 -48.66 28.60
N LEU A 235 25.51 -47.88 29.58
CA LEU A 235 25.29 -48.36 30.95
C LEU A 235 24.24 -49.48 31.04
N LYS A 236 23.15 -49.37 30.27
CA LYS A 236 22.16 -50.45 30.16
C LYS A 236 22.77 -51.73 29.59
N THR A 237 23.64 -51.62 28.58
CA THR A 237 24.33 -52.78 28.01
C THR A 237 25.41 -53.36 28.92
N SER A 238 26.04 -52.56 29.79
CA SER A 238 27.07 -53.02 30.72
C SER A 238 26.55 -53.79 31.92
N ILE A 239 25.23 -53.79 32.16
CA ILE A 239 24.59 -54.58 33.22
C ILE A 239 23.95 -55.81 32.58
N PRO A 240 24.56 -57.01 32.69
CA PRO A 240 23.99 -58.23 32.15
C PRO A 240 22.62 -58.51 32.78
N ASP A 241 21.68 -58.97 31.97
CA ASP A 241 20.36 -59.43 32.44
C ASP A 241 19.56 -58.38 33.26
N LEU A 242 19.78 -57.08 32.99
CA LEU A 242 19.05 -56.01 33.69
C LEU A 242 17.53 -56.09 33.47
N ASP A 243 17.10 -56.30 32.22
CA ASP A 243 15.68 -56.36 31.88
C ASP A 243 15.01 -57.63 32.41
N THR A 244 15.72 -58.75 32.38
CA THR A 244 15.26 -60.01 32.98
C THR A 244 15.16 -59.87 34.50
N ARG A 245 16.14 -59.24 35.16
CA ARG A 245 16.09 -58.94 36.59
C ARG A 245 14.94 -58.00 36.97
N LYS A 246 14.67 -56.95 36.17
CA LYS A 246 13.50 -56.06 36.37
C LYS A 246 12.18 -56.80 36.24
N ARG A 247 12.03 -57.66 35.21
CA ARG A 247 10.83 -58.49 35.03
C ARG A 247 10.63 -59.47 36.18
N LEU A 248 11.72 -60.06 36.68
CA LEU A 248 11.66 -60.96 37.84
C LEU A 248 11.23 -60.22 39.12
N LEU A 249 11.72 -59.01 39.35
CA LEU A 249 11.29 -58.18 40.49
C LEU A 249 9.80 -57.82 40.39
N TYR A 250 9.32 -57.40 39.22
CA TYR A 250 7.90 -57.13 39.02
C TYR A 250 7.02 -58.37 39.27
N LYS A 251 7.48 -59.54 38.81
CA LYS A 251 6.78 -60.81 39.04
C LYS A 251 6.78 -61.20 40.52
N LEU A 252 7.89 -60.98 41.23
CA LEU A 252 7.96 -61.21 42.68
C LEU A 252 6.99 -60.30 43.44
N ASP A 253 6.88 -59.04 43.05
CA ASP A 253 5.95 -58.09 43.67
C ASP A 253 4.50 -58.54 43.48
N GLN A 254 4.11 -58.90 42.25
CA GLN A 254 2.80 -59.50 41.96
C GLN A 254 2.54 -60.78 42.78
N MET A 255 3.52 -61.68 42.87
CA MET A 255 3.35 -62.91 43.65
C MET A 255 3.25 -62.63 45.14
N THR A 256 3.94 -61.61 45.64
CA THR A 256 3.90 -61.19 47.05
C THR A 256 2.54 -60.58 47.37
N GLU A 257 2.03 -59.68 46.52
CA GLU A 257 0.69 -59.12 46.64
C GLU A 257 -0.36 -60.23 46.64
N ARG A 258 -0.26 -61.17 45.68
CA ARG A 258 -1.16 -62.33 45.62
C ARG A 258 -1.07 -63.23 46.85
N GLN A 259 0.13 -63.42 47.40
CA GLN A 259 0.33 -64.17 48.64
C GLN A 259 -0.35 -63.45 49.81
N THR A 260 -0.20 -62.13 49.92
CA THR A 260 -0.87 -61.37 50.97
C THR A 260 -2.39 -61.42 50.86
N GLU A 261 -2.95 -61.34 49.65
CA GLU A 261 -4.39 -61.51 49.39
C GLU A 261 -4.89 -62.90 49.79
N LEU A 262 -4.10 -63.93 49.48
CA LEU A 262 -4.44 -65.31 49.86
C LEU A 262 -4.34 -65.50 51.37
N GLU A 263 -3.34 -64.93 52.03
CA GLU A 263 -3.19 -64.97 53.48
C GLU A 263 -4.31 -64.21 54.20
N THR A 264 -4.75 -63.05 53.68
CA THR A 264 -5.93 -62.35 54.21
C THR A 264 -7.19 -63.18 53.98
N SER A 265 -7.39 -63.73 52.78
CA SER A 265 -8.54 -64.60 52.47
C SER A 265 -8.56 -65.86 53.33
N LEU A 266 -7.41 -66.47 53.61
CA LEU A 266 -7.29 -67.62 54.52
C LEU A 266 -7.63 -67.23 55.96
N ARG A 267 -7.15 -66.07 56.42
CA ARG A 267 -7.44 -65.57 57.76
C ARG A 267 -8.93 -65.26 57.91
N GLU A 268 -9.53 -64.64 56.90
CA GLU A 268 -10.97 -64.38 56.82
C GLU A 268 -11.76 -65.70 56.79
N ALA A 269 -11.37 -66.67 55.97
CA ALA A 269 -12.01 -67.98 55.92
C ALA A 269 -11.87 -68.74 57.25
N GLN A 270 -10.74 -68.64 57.94
CA GLN A 270 -10.55 -69.22 59.28
C GLN A 270 -11.40 -68.54 60.35
N VAL A 271 -11.52 -67.20 60.30
CA VAL A 271 -12.43 -66.44 61.17
C VAL A 271 -13.88 -66.83 60.88
N GLN A 272 -14.28 -66.91 59.61
CA GLN A 272 -15.61 -67.36 59.20
C GLN A 272 -15.87 -68.80 59.63
N LEU A 273 -14.89 -69.71 59.55
CA LEU A 273 -15.03 -71.08 60.05
C LEU A 273 -15.14 -71.11 61.59
N ALA A 274 -14.38 -70.28 62.30
CA ALA A 274 -14.45 -70.11 63.74
C ALA A 274 -15.81 -69.50 64.18
N GLU A 275 -16.36 -68.60 63.37
CA GLU A 275 -17.69 -68.02 63.53
C GLU A 275 -18.80 -69.02 63.15
N PHE A 276 -18.61 -69.87 62.14
CA PHE A 276 -19.54 -70.95 61.78
C PHE A 276 -19.56 -72.07 62.82
N THR A 277 -18.40 -72.38 63.41
CA THR A 277 -18.29 -73.34 64.51
C THR A 277 -18.84 -72.78 65.82
N LYS A 278 -18.68 -71.48 66.10
CA LYS A 278 -19.40 -70.79 67.19
C LYS A 278 -20.91 -70.65 66.91
N SER A 279 -21.33 -70.47 65.66
CA SER A 279 -22.74 -70.35 65.26
C SER A 279 -23.50 -71.68 65.23
N LYS A 280 -22.83 -72.83 65.38
CA LYS A 280 -23.51 -74.11 65.65
C LYS A 280 -23.95 -74.29 67.12
N ASP A 281 -23.43 -73.48 68.04
CA ASP A 281 -23.81 -73.46 69.47
C ASP A 281 -24.78 -72.32 69.83
N SER A 282 -25.27 -71.57 68.85
CA SER A 282 -26.18 -70.44 69.09
C SER A 282 -27.12 -70.24 67.92
N GLU A 283 -28.27 -70.90 68.03
CA GLU A 283 -29.43 -70.69 67.17
C GLU A 283 -30.03 -69.28 67.33
N HIS A 284 -30.55 -68.74 66.22
CA HIS A 284 -31.53 -67.64 66.10
C HIS A 284 -31.06 -66.17 66.29
N LYS A 285 -30.78 -65.46 65.17
CA LYS A 285 -31.73 -64.52 64.51
C LYS A 285 -31.06 -63.53 63.52
N ASN A 286 -31.55 -63.60 62.29
CA ASN A 286 -31.87 -62.53 61.32
C ASN A 286 -30.87 -61.41 61.00
N THR A 287 -30.23 -61.60 59.84
CA THR A 287 -30.23 -60.73 58.64
C THR A 287 -31.16 -59.52 58.67
N GLU A 288 -30.64 -58.34 58.31
CA GLU A 288 -31.20 -57.56 57.20
C GLU A 288 -30.26 -56.46 56.69
N LEU A 289 -30.02 -56.52 55.38
CA LEU A 289 -29.32 -55.56 54.55
C LEU A 289 -30.21 -54.35 54.28
N LEU A 290 -29.62 -53.16 54.21
CA LEU A 290 -30.28 -51.97 53.68
C LEU A 290 -29.60 -51.57 52.36
N GLU A 291 -30.29 -51.89 51.27
CA GLU A 291 -30.09 -51.33 49.94
C GLU A 291 -30.49 -49.84 49.92
N PRO A 292 -29.78 -48.96 49.20
CA PRO A 292 -30.32 -47.67 48.85
C PRO A 292 -31.15 -47.76 47.55
N VAL A 293 -32.38 -47.27 47.71
CA VAL A 293 -33.44 -47.06 46.73
C VAL A 293 -32.98 -46.21 45.54
N ILE A 294 -33.12 -46.74 44.32
CA ILE A 294 -32.95 -45.99 43.06
C ILE A 294 -34.26 -45.24 42.75
N GLN A 295 -34.22 -43.91 42.79
CA GLN A 295 -35.32 -43.06 42.34
C GLN A 295 -35.46 -43.11 40.81
N VAL A 296 -36.62 -43.55 40.33
CA VAL A 296 -36.98 -43.61 38.90
C VAL A 296 -37.60 -42.27 38.50
N ILE A 297 -36.98 -41.55 37.57
CA ILE A 297 -37.57 -40.38 36.88
C ILE A 297 -38.08 -40.87 35.52
N PRO A 298 -39.36 -40.64 35.14
CA PRO A 298 -39.89 -41.07 33.85
C PRO A 298 -39.42 -40.13 32.75
N ILE A 299 -38.50 -40.58 31.89
CA ILE A 299 -38.12 -39.84 30.67
C ILE A 299 -39.06 -40.27 29.54
N THR A 300 -39.94 -39.37 29.09
CA THR A 300 -40.82 -39.55 27.92
C THR A 300 -40.13 -39.16 26.62
N LEU A 301 -38.97 -39.77 26.35
CA LEU A 301 -38.23 -39.58 25.11
C LEU A 301 -37.96 -40.97 24.51
N TYR A 302 -38.25 -41.15 23.22
CA TYR A 302 -37.85 -42.34 22.46
C TYR A 302 -36.92 -41.87 21.34
N LEU A 303 -35.62 -42.06 21.54
CA LEU A 303 -34.60 -41.91 20.52
C LEU A 303 -34.78 -43.10 19.57
N GLN A 304 -35.34 -42.89 18.38
CA GLN A 304 -35.63 -43.92 17.39
C GLN A 304 -34.34 -44.53 16.78
N GLN A 305 -33.54 -45.26 17.56
CA GLN A 305 -32.24 -45.84 17.18
C GLN A 305 -31.15 -44.84 16.75
N LYS A 306 -31.28 -43.56 17.10
CA LYS A 306 -30.28 -42.53 16.75
C LYS A 306 -28.95 -42.75 17.49
N ASN A 307 -27.84 -42.49 16.80
CA ASN A 307 -26.50 -42.57 17.38
C ASN A 307 -26.17 -41.31 18.18
N VAL A 308 -25.98 -41.45 19.49
CA VAL A 308 -25.61 -40.36 20.41
C VAL A 308 -24.15 -40.51 20.80
N LEU A 309 -23.33 -39.51 20.45
CA LEU A 309 -21.92 -39.43 20.84
C LEU A 309 -21.75 -38.55 22.07
N CYS A 310 -21.23 -39.11 23.17
CA CYS A 310 -20.78 -38.34 24.31
C CYS A 310 -19.27 -38.07 24.19
N VAL A 311 -18.89 -36.79 24.13
CA VAL A 311 -17.50 -36.35 24.11
C VAL A 311 -17.14 -35.78 25.48
N GLY A 312 -16.22 -36.48 26.16
CA GLY A 312 -15.80 -36.20 27.53
C GLY A 312 -16.58 -36.96 28.58
N GLY A 313 -16.03 -36.94 29.79
CA GLY A 313 -16.62 -37.51 31.00
C GLY A 313 -15.59 -38.21 31.88
N ARG A 314 -15.89 -38.36 33.17
CA ARG A 314 -15.11 -39.24 34.05
C ARG A 314 -15.47 -40.69 33.74
N SER A 315 -14.48 -41.57 33.62
CA SER A 315 -14.64 -42.99 33.28
C SER A 315 -15.71 -43.72 34.11
N GLY A 316 -15.90 -43.34 35.37
CA GLY A 316 -16.92 -43.90 36.27
C GLY A 316 -18.39 -43.57 35.94
N ASN A 317 -18.67 -42.60 35.06
CA ASN A 317 -20.05 -42.22 34.69
C ASN A 317 -20.46 -42.67 33.28
N VAL A 318 -19.54 -43.25 32.50
CA VAL A 318 -19.80 -43.67 31.12
C VAL A 318 -20.84 -44.80 31.06
N SER A 319 -20.82 -45.74 32.01
CA SER A 319 -21.83 -46.79 32.15
C SER A 319 -23.22 -46.22 32.41
N ASN A 320 -23.34 -45.28 33.35
CA ASN A 320 -24.62 -44.64 33.68
C ASN A 320 -25.20 -43.85 32.50
N TYR A 321 -24.35 -43.22 31.68
CA TYR A 321 -24.79 -42.51 30.47
C TYR A 321 -25.22 -43.45 29.35
N ARG A 322 -24.51 -44.56 29.18
CA ARG A 322 -24.91 -45.64 28.26
C ARG A 322 -26.30 -46.16 28.63
N ASP A 323 -26.48 -46.55 29.90
CA ASP A 323 -27.73 -47.12 30.39
C ASP A 323 -28.90 -46.15 30.18
N LEU A 324 -28.70 -44.86 30.42
CA LEU A 324 -29.74 -43.84 30.22
C LEU A 324 -30.09 -43.66 28.74
N ILE A 325 -29.11 -43.58 27.84
CA ILE A 325 -29.34 -43.35 26.40
C ILE A 325 -29.95 -44.60 25.73
N GLU A 326 -29.45 -45.79 26.07
CA GLU A 326 -29.95 -47.06 25.54
C GLU A 326 -31.36 -47.38 26.07
N ARG A 327 -31.68 -47.04 27.33
CA ARG A 327 -33.03 -47.17 27.90
C ARG A 327 -34.07 -46.28 27.20
N VAL A 328 -33.62 -45.16 26.64
CA VAL A 328 -34.42 -44.19 25.86
C VAL A 328 -34.43 -44.57 24.36
N GLY A 329 -33.81 -45.70 23.97
CA GLY A 329 -33.83 -46.26 22.62
C GLY A 329 -32.70 -45.82 21.69
N GLY A 330 -31.74 -45.01 22.18
CA GLY A 330 -30.60 -44.53 21.40
C GLY A 330 -29.43 -45.52 21.39
N ARG A 331 -28.50 -45.35 20.45
CA ARG A 331 -27.21 -46.06 20.43
C ARG A 331 -26.12 -45.17 21.01
N PHE A 332 -25.42 -45.65 22.04
CA PHE A 332 -24.41 -44.85 22.73
C PHE A 332 -23.00 -45.07 22.18
N ALA A 333 -22.34 -43.97 21.81
CA ALA A 333 -20.91 -43.90 21.49
C ALA A 333 -20.21 -42.92 22.45
N HIS A 334 -18.96 -43.20 22.82
CA HIS A 334 -18.18 -42.37 23.74
C HIS A 334 -16.80 -42.07 23.16
N HIS A 335 -16.35 -40.82 23.35
CA HIS A 335 -14.98 -40.39 23.10
C HIS A 335 -14.49 -39.59 24.31
N ASP A 336 -13.30 -39.90 24.81
CA ASP A 336 -12.76 -39.37 26.06
C ASP A 336 -12.44 -37.85 26.05
N GLY A 337 -12.33 -37.26 24.85
CA GLY A 337 -12.05 -35.83 24.68
C GLY A 337 -10.56 -35.50 24.56
N GLY A 338 -9.73 -36.50 24.26
CA GLY A 338 -8.31 -36.35 23.93
C GLY A 338 -7.36 -36.62 25.10
N VAL A 339 -7.68 -37.60 25.96
CA VAL A 339 -6.77 -38.04 27.01
C VAL A 339 -5.94 -39.23 26.53
N GLU A 340 -6.45 -40.08 25.63
CA GLU A 340 -5.70 -41.23 25.08
C GLU A 340 -5.91 -41.55 23.57
N ASP A 341 -6.75 -40.85 22.77
CA ASP A 341 -7.04 -41.32 21.39
C ASP A 341 -6.93 -40.32 20.21
N ASN A 342 -6.62 -40.91 19.05
CA ASN A 342 -6.23 -40.28 17.78
C ASN A 342 -7.19 -39.20 17.26
N GLN A 343 -6.64 -38.07 16.84
CA GLN A 343 -7.37 -36.89 16.32
C GLN A 343 -8.31 -37.19 15.13
N ASN A 344 -8.06 -38.26 14.38
CA ASN A 344 -8.89 -38.69 13.24
C ASN A 344 -10.11 -39.52 13.69
N LEU A 345 -10.05 -40.15 14.87
CA LEU A 345 -11.13 -40.97 15.41
C LEU A 345 -12.30 -40.10 15.89
N LEU A 346 -12.01 -38.92 16.45
CA LEU A 346 -13.03 -37.95 16.87
C LEU A 346 -13.87 -37.46 15.68
N ASP A 347 -13.25 -37.12 14.55
CA ASP A 347 -13.98 -36.64 13.36
C ASP A 347 -14.86 -37.75 12.75
N ALA A 348 -14.37 -38.99 12.73
CA ALA A 348 -15.15 -40.15 12.27
C ALA A 348 -16.37 -40.41 13.17
N ASN A 349 -16.19 -40.34 14.49
CA ASN A 349 -17.28 -40.48 15.45
C ASN A 349 -18.29 -39.32 15.36
N LEU A 350 -17.81 -38.09 15.17
CA LEU A 350 -18.67 -36.92 14.94
C LEU A 350 -19.48 -37.06 13.64
N ALA A 351 -18.89 -37.66 12.58
CA ALA A 351 -19.58 -37.93 11.32
C ALA A 351 -20.63 -39.04 11.43
N ALA A 352 -20.44 -40.05 12.29
CA ALA A 352 -21.39 -41.15 12.50
C ALA A 352 -22.53 -40.84 13.49
N ALA A 353 -22.40 -39.78 14.29
CA ALA A 353 -23.39 -39.38 15.30
C ALA A 353 -24.56 -38.58 14.69
N ASP A 354 -25.78 -38.88 15.12
CA ASP A 354 -26.97 -38.06 14.86
C ASP A 354 -27.11 -36.93 15.89
N LEU A 355 -26.53 -37.17 17.08
CA LEU A 355 -26.54 -36.25 18.20
C LEU A 355 -25.19 -36.24 18.92
N VAL A 356 -24.69 -35.06 19.28
CA VAL A 356 -23.44 -34.91 20.04
C VAL A 356 -23.69 -34.24 21.38
N ILE A 357 -23.23 -34.87 22.46
CA ILE A 357 -23.26 -34.32 23.82
C ILE A 357 -21.83 -34.00 24.22
N CYS A 358 -21.55 -32.72 24.48
CA CYS A 358 -20.22 -32.21 24.78
C CYS A 358 -20.14 -31.79 26.25
N GLN A 359 -19.35 -32.52 27.05
CA GLN A 359 -19.15 -32.20 28.47
C GLN A 359 -17.99 -31.22 28.63
N THR A 360 -18.31 -29.92 28.69
CA THR A 360 -17.30 -28.85 28.60
C THR A 360 -16.31 -28.85 29.77
N GLY A 361 -16.70 -29.37 30.93
CA GLY A 361 -15.84 -29.52 32.11
C GLY A 361 -14.92 -30.75 32.11
N CYS A 362 -14.99 -31.63 31.10
CA CYS A 362 -14.25 -32.91 31.06
C CYS A 362 -13.63 -33.21 29.68
N ILE A 363 -13.25 -32.20 28.92
CA ILE A 363 -12.58 -32.33 27.61
C ILE A 363 -11.40 -31.37 27.46
N SER A 364 -10.49 -31.67 26.55
CA SER A 364 -9.42 -30.73 26.18
C SER A 364 -9.97 -29.49 25.44
N HIS A 365 -9.27 -28.36 25.56
CA HIS A 365 -9.64 -27.11 24.88
C HIS A 365 -9.75 -27.28 23.35
N ASN A 366 -8.89 -28.12 22.77
CA ASN A 366 -8.92 -28.43 21.34
C ASN A 366 -10.15 -29.26 20.96
N ALA A 367 -10.52 -30.28 21.75
CA ALA A 367 -11.71 -31.08 21.51
C ALA A 367 -13.00 -30.24 21.59
N TYR A 368 -13.08 -29.30 22.53
CA TYR A 368 -14.22 -28.37 22.66
C TYR A 368 -14.46 -27.57 21.36
N TRP A 369 -13.41 -26.90 20.86
CA TRP A 369 -13.54 -26.07 19.65
C TRP A 369 -13.85 -26.90 18.42
N ARG A 370 -13.28 -28.11 18.30
CA ARG A 370 -13.57 -29.01 17.18
C ARG A 370 -15.02 -29.48 17.15
N VAL A 371 -15.56 -29.92 18.29
CA VAL A 371 -16.98 -30.31 18.37
C VAL A 371 -17.88 -29.12 18.01
N LYS A 372 -17.58 -27.93 18.54
CA LYS A 372 -18.34 -26.70 18.28
C LYS A 372 -18.29 -26.28 16.81
N ASP A 373 -17.12 -26.28 16.20
CA ASP A 373 -16.94 -25.92 14.79
C ASP A 373 -17.58 -26.95 13.85
N PHE A 374 -17.39 -28.25 14.13
CA PHE A 374 -17.97 -29.33 13.33
C PHE A 374 -19.50 -29.27 13.33
N CYS A 375 -20.12 -29.13 14.50
CA CYS A 375 -21.58 -29.08 14.60
C CYS A 375 -22.15 -27.80 13.95
N LYS A 376 -21.46 -26.66 14.09
CA LYS A 376 -21.84 -25.40 13.43
C LYS A 376 -21.78 -25.51 11.90
N ARG A 377 -20.73 -26.16 11.36
CA ARG A 377 -20.51 -26.30 9.91
C ARG A 377 -21.42 -27.34 9.26
N THR A 378 -21.70 -28.44 9.95
CA THR A 378 -22.50 -29.56 9.42
C THR A 378 -23.98 -29.46 9.74
N GLY A 379 -24.38 -28.54 10.63
CA GLY A 379 -25.75 -28.43 11.12
C GLY A 379 -26.16 -29.57 12.06
N LYS A 380 -25.20 -30.40 12.51
CA LYS A 380 -25.49 -31.47 13.47
C LYS A 380 -25.87 -30.92 14.83
N ARG A 381 -26.85 -31.57 15.45
CA ARG A 381 -27.37 -31.16 16.76
C ARG A 381 -26.32 -31.45 17.83
N CYS A 382 -26.00 -30.44 18.64
CA CYS A 382 -25.07 -30.58 19.75
C CYS A 382 -25.60 -29.90 21.01
N VAL A 383 -25.39 -30.54 22.17
CA VAL A 383 -25.71 -29.97 23.48
C VAL A 383 -24.44 -29.92 24.32
N PHE A 384 -24.21 -28.76 24.94
CA PHE A 384 -23.06 -28.49 25.78
C PHE A 384 -23.49 -28.54 27.24
N VAL A 385 -22.90 -29.45 28.02
CA VAL A 385 -23.23 -29.67 29.42
C VAL A 385 -22.00 -29.34 30.28
N GLU A 386 -22.16 -28.41 31.23
CA GLU A 386 -21.04 -27.95 32.06
C GLU A 386 -20.70 -28.91 33.21
N ASN A 387 -21.72 -29.53 33.83
CA ASN A 387 -21.53 -30.43 34.97
C ASN A 387 -21.80 -31.89 34.58
N PRO A 388 -20.82 -32.81 34.74
CA PRO A 388 -20.95 -34.23 34.37
C PRO A 388 -21.78 -34.99 35.43
N SER A 389 -23.09 -34.77 35.42
CA SER A 389 -24.04 -35.53 36.25
C SER A 389 -25.12 -36.19 35.37
N THR A 390 -25.65 -37.33 35.81
CA THR A 390 -26.78 -38.03 35.15
C THR A 390 -28.02 -37.15 35.06
N THR A 391 -28.27 -36.31 36.07
CA THR A 391 -29.36 -35.32 36.07
C THR A 391 -29.15 -34.20 35.04
N SER A 392 -27.91 -33.73 34.87
CA SER A 392 -27.57 -32.74 33.82
C SER A 392 -27.76 -33.33 32.42
N LEU A 393 -27.40 -34.61 32.24
CA LEU A 393 -27.60 -35.33 30.98
C LEU A 393 -29.09 -35.53 30.68
N ALA A 394 -29.88 -35.94 31.67
CA ALA A 394 -31.33 -36.12 31.53
C ALA A 394 -32.02 -34.80 31.12
N ARG A 395 -31.67 -33.68 31.76
CA ARG A 395 -32.13 -32.34 31.36
C ARG A 395 -31.68 -31.93 29.96
N GLY A 396 -30.44 -32.26 29.61
CA GLY A 396 -29.93 -32.06 28.25
C GLY A 396 -30.75 -32.84 27.22
N LEU A 397 -31.17 -34.06 27.57
CA LEU A 397 -32.05 -34.92 26.76
C LEU A 397 -33.50 -34.40 26.68
N GLU A 398 -34.05 -33.84 27.76
CA GLU A 398 -35.38 -33.19 27.78
C GLU A 398 -35.42 -31.92 26.91
N GLN A 399 -34.34 -31.15 26.82
CA GLN A 399 -34.26 -30.03 25.87
C GLN A 399 -34.40 -30.47 24.40
N PHE A 400 -34.31 -31.77 24.10
CA PHE A 400 -34.62 -32.31 22.77
C PHE A 400 -36.10 -32.69 22.57
N SER A 401 -36.90 -32.94 23.62
CA SER A 401 -38.32 -33.27 23.46
C SER A 401 -39.13 -32.06 22.98
N ASP A 402 -38.83 -30.87 23.51
CA ASP A 402 -39.62 -29.65 23.26
C ASP A 402 -39.53 -29.10 21.82
N ILE A 403 -38.59 -29.62 21.01
CA ILE A 403 -38.40 -29.18 19.61
C ILE A 403 -38.99 -30.19 18.60
N ASN A 404 -39.28 -31.43 19.03
CA ASN A 404 -39.84 -32.45 18.16
C ASN A 404 -41.35 -32.29 17.91
N ASP A 405 -42.08 -31.57 18.78
CA ASP A 405 -43.51 -31.25 18.58
C ASP A 405 -43.75 -30.12 17.57
N MET A 406 -42.75 -29.29 17.24
CA MET A 406 -42.86 -28.25 16.20
C MET A 406 -42.64 -28.75 14.76
N ASN A 407 -42.21 -30.00 14.58
CA ASN A 407 -41.93 -30.58 13.26
C ASN A 407 -42.99 -31.59 12.77
N VAL A 408 -44.07 -31.80 13.53
CA VAL A 408 -45.25 -32.58 13.07
C VAL A 408 -46.28 -31.68 12.36
N GLU A 409 -46.17 -30.36 12.49
CA GLU A 409 -47.15 -29.42 11.90
C GLU A 409 -46.81 -28.95 10.47
N PHE A 410 -45.59 -29.23 9.96
CA PHE A 410 -45.16 -28.76 8.64
C PHE A 410 -45.36 -29.73 7.46
N HIS A 411 -45.94 -30.91 7.70
CA HIS A 411 -46.20 -31.90 6.62
C HIS A 411 -47.69 -32.11 6.28
N ARG A 412 -48.58 -31.19 6.67
CA ARG A 412 -50.01 -31.24 6.32
C ARG A 412 -50.54 -30.13 5.39
N LEU A 413 -49.68 -29.31 4.80
CA LEU A 413 -50.08 -28.27 3.85
C LEU A 413 -49.20 -28.29 2.59
N SER A 414 -49.44 -29.26 1.71
CA SER A 414 -49.11 -29.22 0.28
C SER A 414 -49.75 -30.42 -0.41
N LEU A 415 -51.09 -30.37 -0.46
CA LEU A 415 -51.95 -31.14 -1.37
C LEU A 415 -53.17 -30.24 -1.59
N ASP A 416 -53.01 -29.31 -2.52
CA ASP A 416 -54.01 -28.81 -3.47
C ASP A 416 -53.34 -27.82 -4.45
#